data_AF-A0A6A3CGK5-F1
#
_entry.id   AF-A0A6A3CGK5-F1
#
_cell.length_a   1.000
_cell.length_b   1.000
_cell.length_c   1.000
_cell.angle_alpha   90.00
_cell.angle_beta   90.00
_cell.angle_gamma   90.00
#
_symmetry.space_group_name_H-M   'P 1'
#
loop_
_entity.id
_entity.type
_entity.pdbx_description
1 polymer ?
#
loop_
_entity_poly.entity_id
_entity_poly.type
_entity_poly.pdbx_seq_one_letter_code
_entity_poly.pdbx_strand_id
1 'polypeptide(L)'
;MKDALQWIWKQPAMVKILLAVVALVLSFAVLKLTVKNHNHFFVASEFIHVAGIVALIYKLTTKKTCSGLSLKTQQLTAMFLAARIVCSFMLEGDIHTLLDLATFVFTAWVMYMIRFKLKSSYIKELDNFPIYYLLVPCAVLAVLIHPFGTSTYISQVLWAFCVYLESVSVVPQLRMMKNAKMIEPFTAHYVFALGVARFLSCAHWIVQVNFIIST
;
A
#
# COMPACT_ATOMS: atom_id res chain seq x y z
N MET A 1 -24.79 -6.86 17.78
CA MET A 1 -23.73 -6.91 16.73
C MET A 1 -24.22 -7.55 15.43
N LYS A 2 -24.94 -8.68 15.47
CA LYS A 2 -25.46 -9.35 14.27
C LYS A 2 -26.48 -8.51 13.47
N ASP A 3 -27.36 -7.78 14.15
CA ASP A 3 -28.41 -6.97 13.51
C ASP A 3 -27.85 -5.75 12.76
N ALA A 4 -26.83 -5.10 13.35
CA ALA A 4 -26.10 -4.00 12.72
C ALA A 4 -25.38 -4.46 11.44
N LEU A 5 -24.72 -5.63 11.49
CA LEU A 5 -24.08 -6.24 10.32
C LEU A 5 -25.12 -6.48 9.23
N GLN A 6 -26.23 -7.17 9.54
CA GLN A 6 -27.29 -7.44 8.57
C GLN A 6 -27.88 -6.19 7.93
N TRP A 7 -28.01 -5.09 8.69
CA TRP A 7 -28.47 -3.82 8.15
C TRP A 7 -27.48 -3.22 7.15
N ILE A 8 -26.16 -3.27 7.44
CA ILE A 8 -25.10 -2.78 6.53
C ILE A 8 -25.12 -3.55 5.20
N TRP A 9 -25.31 -4.87 5.23
CA TRP A 9 -25.36 -5.69 4.01
C TRP A 9 -26.50 -5.28 3.06
N LYS A 10 -27.62 -4.79 3.60
CA LYS A 10 -28.80 -4.35 2.84
C LYS A 10 -28.67 -2.95 2.23
N GLN A 11 -27.65 -2.17 2.61
CA GLN A 11 -27.50 -0.80 2.14
C GLN A 11 -27.02 -0.69 0.68
N PRO A 12 -27.40 0.38 -0.04
CA PRO A 12 -26.89 0.67 -1.38
C PRO A 12 -25.38 0.97 -1.35
N ALA A 13 -24.72 0.80 -2.50
CA ALA A 13 -23.26 0.96 -2.61
C ALA A 13 -22.75 2.33 -2.11
N MET A 14 -23.50 3.40 -2.37
CA MET A 14 -23.16 4.75 -1.90
C MET A 14 -23.10 4.84 -0.37
N VAL A 15 -24.08 4.26 0.34
CA VAL A 15 -24.11 4.27 1.81
C VAL A 15 -22.99 3.40 2.38
N LYS A 16 -22.66 2.27 1.74
CA LYS A 16 -21.50 1.45 2.13
C LYS A 16 -20.18 2.20 1.98
N ILE A 17 -20.01 2.95 0.89
CA ILE A 17 -18.84 3.81 0.68
C ILE A 17 -18.79 4.90 1.75
N LEU A 18 -19.91 5.57 2.02
CA LEU A 18 -19.98 6.61 3.04
C LEU A 18 -19.61 6.06 4.43
N LEU A 19 -20.17 4.91 4.82
CA LEU A 19 -19.86 4.25 6.08
C LEU A 19 -18.38 3.87 6.17
N ALA A 20 -17.79 3.38 5.07
CA ALA A 20 -16.36 3.08 5.01
C ALA A 20 -15.50 4.35 5.17
N VAL A 21 -15.89 5.45 4.53
CA VAL A 21 -15.21 6.76 4.67
C VAL A 21 -15.33 7.30 6.09
N VAL A 22 -16.52 7.25 6.70
CA VAL A 22 -16.72 7.68 8.08
C VAL A 22 -15.91 6.83 9.05
N ALA A 23 -15.92 5.50 8.89
CA ALA A 23 -15.11 4.59 9.70
C ALA A 23 -13.60 4.89 9.55
N LEU A 24 -13.15 5.22 8.35
CA LEU A 24 -11.77 5.61 8.07
C LEU A 24 -11.40 6.95 8.75
N VAL A 25 -12.27 7.95 8.66
CA VAL A 25 -12.04 9.24 9.33
C VAL A 25 -12.01 9.08 10.86
N LEU A 26 -12.94 8.28 11.40
CA LEU A 26 -12.98 7.97 12.83
C LEU A 26 -11.74 7.20 13.29
N SER A 27 -11.25 6.25 12.49
CA SER A 27 -10.03 5.51 12.83
C SER A 27 -8.82 6.45 12.88
N PHE A 28 -8.68 7.37 11.92
CA PHE A 28 -7.63 8.41 11.97
C PHE A 28 -7.77 9.34 13.17
N ALA A 29 -8.99 9.76 13.54
CA ALA A 29 -9.23 10.59 14.71
C ALA A 29 -8.85 9.87 16.02
N VAL A 30 -9.24 8.60 16.18
CA VAL A 30 -8.89 7.78 17.34
C VAL A 30 -7.39 7.55 17.43
N LEU A 31 -6.73 7.25 16.30
CA LEU A 31 -5.27 7.08 16.23
C LEU A 31 -4.54 8.33 16.72
N LYS A 32 -4.99 9.52 16.28
CA LYS A 32 -4.43 10.81 16.72
C LYS A 32 -4.61 11.05 18.22
N LEU A 33 -5.76 10.69 18.78
CA LEU A 33 -6.07 10.92 20.20
C LEU A 33 -5.35 9.92 21.13
N THR A 34 -5.06 8.71 20.64
CA THR A 34 -4.58 7.61 21.48
C THR A 34 -3.06 7.47 21.48
N VAL A 35 -2.40 7.73 20.35
CA VAL A 35 -0.96 7.46 20.21
C VAL A 35 -0.16 8.74 20.28
N LYS A 36 0.58 8.92 21.38
CA LYS A 36 1.53 10.03 21.57
C LYS A 36 2.89 9.76 20.89
N ASN A 37 3.28 8.49 20.73
CA ASN A 37 4.55 8.06 20.11
C ASN A 37 4.33 7.50 18.70
N HIS A 38 4.37 8.39 17.70
CA HIS A 38 4.02 8.09 16.31
C HIS A 38 4.98 7.13 15.58
N ASN A 39 6.18 6.90 16.13
CA ASN A 39 7.18 5.99 15.57
C ASN A 39 6.74 4.52 15.65
N HIS A 40 5.84 4.16 16.58
CA HIS A 40 5.35 2.78 16.70
C HIS A 40 4.53 2.34 15.48
N PHE A 41 3.81 3.26 14.83
CA PHE A 41 3.04 2.94 13.63
C PHE A 41 3.92 2.62 12.44
N PHE A 42 5.01 3.36 12.28
CA PHE A 42 5.97 3.13 11.22
C PHE A 42 6.64 1.77 11.41
N VAL A 43 7.16 1.48 12.60
CA VAL A 43 7.80 0.19 12.91
C VAL A 43 6.82 -0.98 12.73
N ALA A 44 5.56 -0.82 13.18
CA ALA A 44 4.54 -1.84 12.98
C ALA A 44 4.22 -2.06 11.49
N SER A 45 4.12 -0.98 10.71
CA SER A 45 3.90 -1.06 9.26
C SER A 45 5.02 -1.84 8.58
N GLU A 46 6.28 -1.48 8.85
CA GLU A 46 7.46 -2.13 8.28
C GLU A 46 7.52 -3.61 8.65
N PHE A 47 7.27 -3.95 9.92
CA PHE A 47 7.25 -5.35 10.35
C PHE A 47 6.17 -6.18 9.63
N ILE A 48 4.95 -5.65 9.52
CA ILE A 48 3.86 -6.29 8.79
C ILE A 48 4.20 -6.41 7.30
N HIS A 49 4.87 -5.40 6.74
CA HIS A 49 5.26 -5.41 5.34
C HIS A 49 6.28 -6.50 5.04
N VAL A 50 7.33 -6.61 5.86
CA VAL A 50 8.35 -7.67 5.78
C VAL A 50 7.71 -9.05 5.94
N ALA A 51 6.82 -9.23 6.92
CA ALA A 51 6.08 -10.48 7.10
C ALA A 51 5.25 -10.85 5.86
N GLY A 52 4.62 -9.86 5.22
CA GLY A 52 3.90 -10.03 3.96
C GLY A 52 4.79 -10.50 2.80
N ILE A 53 6.00 -9.95 2.68
CA ILE A 53 6.98 -10.37 1.66
C ILE A 53 7.45 -11.80 1.91
N VAL A 54 7.75 -12.16 3.16
CA VAL A 54 8.14 -13.53 3.53
C VAL A 54 7.02 -14.52 3.18
N ALA A 55 5.76 -14.18 3.49
CA ALA A 55 4.61 -15.00 3.14
C ALA A 55 4.44 -15.17 1.61
N LEU A 56 4.66 -14.12 0.82
CA LEU A 56 4.68 -14.21 -0.63
C LEU A 56 5.79 -15.13 -1.14
N ILE A 57 7.02 -14.95 -0.63
CA ILE A 57 8.17 -15.77 -1.02
C ILE A 57 7.85 -17.23 -0.75
N TYR A 58 7.38 -17.55 0.47
CA TYR A 58 6.97 -18.91 0.84
C TYR A 58 5.92 -19.48 -0.13
N LYS A 59 4.88 -18.71 -0.47
CA LYS A 59 3.86 -19.17 -1.43
C LYS A 59 4.47 -19.47 -2.80
N LEU A 60 5.28 -18.55 -3.34
CA LEU A 60 5.84 -18.67 -4.68
C LEU A 60 6.86 -19.80 -4.77
N THR A 61 7.62 -20.07 -3.71
CA THR A 61 8.64 -21.12 -3.67
C THR A 61 8.07 -22.49 -3.35
N THR A 62 7.16 -22.61 -2.37
CA THR A 62 6.62 -23.89 -1.91
C THR A 62 5.35 -24.30 -2.64
N LYS A 63 4.39 -23.38 -2.82
CA LYS A 63 3.11 -23.68 -3.50
C LYS A 63 3.20 -23.60 -5.02
N LYS A 64 4.29 -23.03 -5.56
CA LYS A 64 4.56 -22.91 -7.00
C LYS A 64 3.37 -22.32 -7.78
N THR A 65 2.69 -21.34 -7.20
CA THR A 65 1.54 -20.67 -7.82
C THR A 65 1.51 -19.19 -7.46
N CYS A 66 1.19 -18.35 -8.43
CA CYS A 66 0.88 -16.94 -8.23
C CYS A 66 -0.62 -16.64 -8.42
N SER A 67 -1.48 -17.67 -8.41
CA SER A 67 -2.92 -17.49 -8.48
C SER A 67 -3.42 -16.54 -7.38
N GLY A 68 -4.27 -15.59 -7.76
CA GLY A 68 -4.78 -14.55 -6.86
C GLY A 68 -3.81 -13.42 -6.53
N LEU A 69 -2.63 -13.33 -7.16
CA LEU A 69 -1.71 -12.19 -7.00
C LEU A 69 -1.79 -11.22 -8.19
N SER A 70 -1.93 -9.93 -7.88
CA SER A 70 -1.94 -8.85 -8.87
C SER A 70 -0.52 -8.41 -9.18
N LEU A 71 -0.12 -8.59 -10.44
CA LEU A 71 1.13 -8.05 -10.96
C LEU A 71 1.09 -6.52 -10.96
N LYS A 72 -0.07 -5.92 -11.22
CA LYS A 72 -0.26 -4.46 -11.20
C LYS A 72 0.08 -3.84 -9.84
N THR A 73 -0.28 -4.52 -8.74
CA THR A 73 0.08 -4.11 -7.37
C THR A 73 1.58 -4.16 -7.13
N GLN A 74 2.25 -5.21 -7.63
CA GLN A 74 3.72 -5.32 -7.53
C GLN A 74 4.42 -4.24 -8.34
N GLN A 75 3.90 -3.90 -9.53
CA GLN A 75 4.42 -2.80 -10.35
C GLN A 75 4.28 -1.45 -9.64
N LEU A 76 3.11 -1.16 -9.06
CA LEU A 76 2.90 0.04 -8.25
C LEU A 76 3.86 0.10 -7.06
N THR A 77 4.06 -1.06 -6.40
CA THR A 77 4.97 -1.18 -5.27
C THR A 77 6.41 -0.87 -5.66
N ALA A 78 6.89 -1.46 -6.77
CA ALA A 78 8.21 -1.17 -7.30
C ALA A 78 8.37 0.31 -7.70
N MET A 79 7.35 0.95 -8.29
CA MET A 79 7.43 2.35 -8.71
C MET A 79 7.56 3.30 -7.52
N PHE A 80 6.77 3.14 -6.45
CA PHE A 80 6.89 4.04 -5.30
C PHE A 80 8.20 3.77 -4.52
N LEU A 81 8.63 2.50 -4.41
CA LEU A 81 9.91 2.17 -3.78
C LEU A 81 11.09 2.77 -4.54
N ALA A 82 11.06 2.71 -5.88
CA ALA A 82 12.09 3.37 -6.70
C ALA A 82 12.11 4.89 -6.47
N ALA A 83 10.95 5.54 -6.46
CA ALA A 83 10.84 6.97 -6.16
C ALA A 83 11.36 7.30 -4.75
N ARG A 84 11.04 6.47 -3.75
CA ARG A 84 11.49 6.62 -2.37
C ARG A 84 12.99 6.46 -2.20
N ILE A 85 13.58 5.44 -2.82
CA ILE A 85 15.03 5.23 -2.82
C ILE A 85 15.75 6.44 -3.42
N VAL A 86 15.25 6.97 -4.56
CA VAL A 86 15.79 8.19 -5.17
C VAL A 86 15.68 9.39 -4.22
N CYS A 87 14.54 9.57 -3.54
CA CYS A 87 14.39 10.63 -2.54
C CYS A 87 15.39 10.47 -1.39
N SER A 88 15.51 9.26 -0.86
CA SER A 88 16.33 8.95 0.32
C SER A 88 17.82 9.19 0.04
N PHE A 89 18.32 8.80 -1.13
CA PHE A 89 19.69 9.15 -1.56
C PHE A 89 19.93 10.66 -1.69
N MET A 90 18.90 11.44 -2.02
CA MET A 90 19.01 12.90 -2.14
C MET A 90 18.92 13.63 -0.79
N LEU A 91 18.38 12.98 0.25
CA LEU A 91 18.06 13.60 1.55
C LEU A 91 19.08 13.26 2.64
N GLU A 92 19.49 12.00 2.75
CA GLU A 92 20.61 11.43 3.52
C GLU A 92 20.32 9.92 3.60
N GLY A 93 21.25 9.08 3.14
CA GLY A 93 21.05 7.63 3.11
C GLY A 93 21.08 7.05 4.53
N ASP A 94 19.95 6.55 5.00
CA ASP A 94 19.77 6.00 6.34
C ASP A 94 19.44 4.50 6.29
N ILE A 95 19.16 3.91 7.46
CA ILE A 95 18.76 2.50 7.55
C ILE A 95 17.43 2.22 6.83
N HIS A 96 16.58 3.25 6.62
CA HIS A 96 15.34 3.11 5.87
C HIS A 96 15.61 2.95 4.38
N THR A 97 16.64 3.61 3.82
CA THR A 97 17.07 3.38 2.43
C THR A 97 17.41 1.92 2.18
N LEU A 98 18.12 1.27 3.13
CA LEU A 98 18.50 -0.13 3.00
C LEU A 98 17.28 -1.06 3.04
N LEU A 99 16.31 -0.76 3.91
CA LEU A 99 15.08 -1.53 4.02
C LEU A 99 14.21 -1.37 2.76
N ASP A 100 14.09 -0.17 2.22
CA ASP A 100 13.40 0.09 0.95
C ASP A 100 14.08 -0.62 -0.22
N LEU A 101 15.41 -0.61 -0.27
CA LEU A 101 16.19 -1.32 -1.29
C LEU A 101 15.96 -2.83 -1.22
N ALA A 102 16.02 -3.42 -0.01
CA ALA A 102 15.73 -4.84 0.19
C ALA A 102 14.30 -5.19 -0.27
N THR A 103 13.33 -4.36 0.11
CA THR A 103 11.91 -4.50 -0.28
C THR A 103 11.75 -4.40 -1.80
N PHE A 104 12.46 -3.49 -2.44
CA PHE A 104 12.46 -3.32 -3.90
C PHE A 104 13.02 -4.57 -4.61
N VAL A 105 14.13 -5.13 -4.13
CA VAL A 105 14.73 -6.35 -4.68
C VAL A 105 13.77 -7.53 -4.56
N PHE A 106 13.13 -7.73 -3.40
CA PHE A 106 12.14 -8.80 -3.24
C PHE A 106 10.90 -8.59 -4.12
N THR A 107 10.43 -7.36 -4.24
CA THR A 107 9.30 -7.02 -5.13
C THR A 107 9.64 -7.32 -6.60
N ALA A 108 10.86 -6.96 -7.04
CA ALA A 108 11.35 -7.28 -8.38
C ALA A 108 11.45 -8.80 -8.61
N TRP A 109 11.91 -9.55 -7.60
CA TRP A 109 11.92 -11.01 -7.65
C TRP A 109 10.51 -11.61 -7.75
N VAL A 110 9.53 -11.10 -6.99
CA VAL A 110 8.12 -11.51 -7.10
C VAL A 110 7.59 -11.23 -8.52
N MET A 111 7.87 -10.05 -9.07
CA MET A 111 7.49 -9.70 -10.44
C MET A 111 8.11 -10.65 -11.47
N TYR A 112 9.39 -11.00 -11.31
CA TYR A 112 10.06 -11.99 -12.15
C TYR A 112 9.38 -13.37 -12.05
N MET A 113 9.07 -13.82 -10.83
CA MET A 113 8.37 -15.07 -10.59
C MET A 113 7.01 -15.10 -11.30
N ILE A 114 6.21 -14.04 -11.18
CA ILE A 114 4.89 -13.95 -11.84
C ILE A 114 5.03 -13.92 -13.37
N ARG A 115 5.96 -13.14 -13.92
CA ARG A 115 6.07 -12.92 -15.37
C ARG A 115 6.68 -14.10 -16.12
N PHE A 116 7.63 -14.79 -15.52
CA PHE A 116 8.44 -15.79 -16.21
C PHE A 116 8.26 -17.20 -15.66
N LYS A 117 8.43 -17.41 -14.34
CA LYS A 117 8.43 -18.77 -13.76
C LYS A 117 7.05 -19.36 -13.53
N LEU A 118 6.09 -18.53 -13.09
CA LEU A 118 4.74 -18.93 -12.68
C LEU A 118 3.65 -18.34 -13.58
N LYS A 119 4.03 -17.92 -14.79
CA LYS A 119 3.16 -17.26 -15.78
C LYS A 119 1.86 -18.04 -16.05
N SER A 120 1.91 -19.37 -16.05
CA SER A 120 0.74 -20.23 -16.28
C SER A 120 -0.34 -20.10 -15.20
N SER A 121 0.05 -19.79 -13.96
CA SER A 121 -0.87 -19.60 -12.84
C SER A 121 -1.37 -18.15 -12.68
N TYR A 122 -0.86 -17.23 -13.50
CA TYR A 122 -1.26 -15.82 -13.51
C TYR A 122 -2.51 -15.61 -14.37
N ILE A 123 -3.57 -15.09 -13.77
CA ILE A 123 -4.87 -14.90 -14.44
C ILE A 123 -5.02 -13.42 -14.81
N LYS A 124 -4.58 -13.08 -16.04
CA LYS A 124 -4.51 -11.70 -16.53
C LYS A 124 -5.89 -11.03 -16.61
N GLU A 125 -6.93 -11.82 -16.86
CA GLU A 125 -8.32 -11.37 -17.02
C GLU A 125 -8.85 -10.76 -15.72
N LEU A 126 -8.37 -11.26 -14.57
CA LEU A 126 -8.73 -10.75 -13.24
C LEU A 126 -7.94 -9.50 -12.87
N ASP A 127 -6.68 -9.38 -13.33
CA ASP A 127 -5.77 -8.25 -13.05
C ASP A 127 -5.87 -7.13 -14.11
N ASN A 128 -7.12 -6.69 -14.35
CA ASN A 128 -7.47 -5.72 -15.40
C ASN A 128 -7.52 -4.26 -14.94
N PHE A 129 -6.98 -3.94 -13.76
CA PHE A 129 -6.97 -2.57 -13.23
C PHE A 129 -5.98 -1.68 -14.03
N PRO A 130 -6.42 -0.57 -14.63
CA PRO A 130 -5.51 0.35 -15.30
C PRO A 130 -4.73 1.21 -14.29
N ILE A 131 -3.41 1.03 -14.25
CA ILE A 131 -2.51 1.67 -13.26
C ILE A 131 -2.57 3.21 -13.31
N TYR A 132 -2.81 3.80 -14.49
CA TYR A 132 -2.84 5.25 -14.66
C TYR A 132 -3.93 5.94 -13.82
N TYR A 133 -5.01 5.22 -13.46
CA TYR A 133 -6.04 5.74 -12.54
C TYR A 133 -5.52 6.01 -11.13
N LEU A 134 -4.35 5.46 -10.76
CA LEU A 134 -3.68 5.74 -9.51
C LEU A 134 -2.49 6.67 -9.72
N LEU A 135 -1.67 6.41 -10.75
CA LEU A 135 -0.47 7.22 -11.02
C LEU A 135 -0.80 8.69 -11.29
N VAL A 136 -1.79 8.98 -12.15
CA VAL A 136 -2.09 10.36 -12.56
C VAL A 136 -2.62 11.18 -11.39
N PRO A 137 -3.64 10.73 -10.62
CA PRO A 137 -4.08 11.46 -9.43
C PRO A 137 -2.97 11.62 -8.39
N CYS A 138 -2.16 10.60 -8.13
CA CYS A 138 -1.04 10.73 -7.19
C CYS A 138 0.00 11.75 -7.64
N ALA A 139 0.34 11.80 -8.94
CA ALA A 139 1.27 12.78 -9.47
C ALA A 139 0.71 14.21 -9.43
N VAL A 140 -0.56 14.40 -9.81
CA VAL A 140 -1.23 15.71 -9.73
C VAL A 140 -1.31 16.17 -8.27
N LEU A 141 -1.74 15.30 -7.36
CA LEU A 141 -1.81 15.63 -5.94
C LEU A 141 -0.43 15.95 -5.36
N ALA A 142 0.62 15.24 -5.76
CA ALA A 142 1.98 15.51 -5.29
C ALA A 142 2.50 16.88 -5.73
N VAL A 143 2.15 17.33 -6.94
CA VAL A 143 2.50 18.67 -7.41
C VAL A 143 1.73 19.74 -6.63
N LEU A 144 0.44 19.52 -6.38
CA LEU A 144 -0.44 20.48 -5.70
C LEU A 144 -0.23 20.52 -4.18
N ILE A 145 0.07 19.37 -3.58
CA ILE A 145 0.16 19.14 -2.14
C ILE A 145 1.45 18.35 -1.90
N HIS A 146 2.50 19.04 -1.50
CA HIS A 146 3.75 18.47 -1.03
C HIS A 146 4.20 19.22 0.22
N PRO A 147 4.99 18.59 1.10
CA PRO A 147 5.50 19.28 2.27
C PRO A 147 6.49 20.38 1.86
N PHE A 148 6.30 21.58 2.40
CA PHE A 148 7.28 22.66 2.28
C PHE A 148 8.47 22.37 3.19
N GLY A 149 9.68 22.32 2.62
CA GLY A 149 10.91 22.03 3.36
C GLY A 149 12.14 22.69 2.74
N THR A 150 13.31 22.41 3.32
CA THR A 150 14.61 22.93 2.86
C THR A 150 15.16 22.22 1.63
N SER A 151 14.60 21.07 1.26
CA SER A 151 15.01 20.25 0.11
C SER A 151 14.56 20.86 -1.22
N THR A 152 15.11 20.37 -2.34
CA THR A 152 14.69 20.84 -3.68
C THR A 152 13.20 20.57 -3.94
N TYR A 153 12.55 21.43 -4.71
CA TYR A 153 11.14 21.26 -5.12
C TYR A 153 10.87 19.88 -5.73
N ILE A 154 11.79 19.38 -6.56
CA ILE A 154 11.68 18.06 -7.19
C ILE A 154 11.67 16.94 -6.15
N SER A 155 12.54 17.01 -5.14
CA SER A 155 12.58 16.03 -4.05
C SER A 155 11.29 16.04 -3.23
N GLN A 156 10.72 17.22 -2.96
CA GLN A 156 9.48 17.36 -2.20
C GLN A 156 8.28 16.72 -2.93
N VAL A 157 8.15 17.03 -4.23
CA VAL A 157 7.09 16.46 -5.08
C VAL A 157 7.28 14.95 -5.25
N LEU A 158 8.51 14.48 -5.49
CA LEU A 158 8.77 13.04 -5.65
C LEU A 158 8.50 12.26 -4.37
N TRP A 159 8.81 12.85 -3.22
CA TRP A 159 8.49 12.28 -1.91
C TRP A 159 6.98 12.21 -1.68
N ALA A 160 6.24 13.29 -1.97
CA ALA A 160 4.78 13.29 -1.85
C ALA A 160 4.15 12.24 -2.78
N PHE A 161 4.66 12.14 -4.00
CA PHE A 161 4.24 11.13 -4.97
C PHE A 161 4.45 9.70 -4.44
N CYS A 162 5.60 9.39 -3.84
CA CYS A 162 5.87 8.04 -3.35
C CYS A 162 4.96 7.67 -2.16
N VAL A 163 4.68 8.60 -1.25
CA VAL A 163 3.76 8.41 -0.12
C VAL A 163 2.32 8.21 -0.60
N TYR A 164 1.86 9.02 -1.55
CA TYR A 164 0.51 8.89 -2.10
C TYR A 164 0.35 7.57 -2.87
N LEU A 165 1.32 7.22 -3.70
CA LEU A 165 1.28 5.98 -4.47
C LEU A 165 1.36 4.75 -3.58
N GLU A 166 2.17 4.77 -2.51
CA GLU A 166 2.21 3.71 -1.50
C GLU A 166 0.83 3.44 -0.90
N SER A 167 0.15 4.50 -0.46
CA SER A 167 -1.16 4.42 0.21
C SER A 167 -2.23 3.74 -0.65
N VAL A 168 -2.20 3.94 -1.97
CA VAL A 168 -3.22 3.41 -2.90
C VAL A 168 -2.75 2.19 -3.69
N SER A 169 -1.49 1.78 -3.55
CA SER A 169 -0.86 0.71 -4.35
C SER A 169 -1.56 -0.65 -4.23
N VAL A 170 -2.28 -0.91 -3.14
CA VAL A 170 -3.01 -2.18 -2.87
C VAL A 170 -4.32 -2.32 -3.66
N VAL A 171 -4.83 -1.24 -4.26
CA VAL A 171 -6.15 -1.22 -4.92
C VAL A 171 -6.29 -2.27 -6.05
N PRO A 172 -5.31 -2.48 -6.95
CA PRO A 172 -5.44 -3.51 -7.99
C PRO A 172 -5.58 -4.92 -7.42
N GLN A 173 -4.88 -5.22 -6.31
CA GLN A 173 -4.98 -6.51 -5.62
C GLN A 173 -6.38 -6.75 -5.06
N LEU A 174 -6.99 -5.72 -4.44
CA LEU A 174 -8.36 -5.80 -3.92
C LEU A 174 -9.38 -5.98 -5.06
N ARG A 175 -9.21 -5.27 -6.18
CA ARG A 175 -10.08 -5.45 -7.36
C ARG A 175 -9.93 -6.85 -7.95
N MET A 176 -8.71 -7.37 -8.08
CA MET A 176 -8.47 -8.72 -8.57
C MET A 176 -9.16 -9.75 -7.68
N MET A 177 -9.05 -9.61 -6.35
CA MET A 177 -9.76 -10.46 -5.39
C MET A 177 -11.27 -10.35 -5.53
N LYS A 178 -11.83 -9.15 -5.67
CA LYS A 178 -13.27 -8.96 -5.92
C LYS A 178 -13.73 -9.66 -7.21
N ASN A 179 -12.90 -9.65 -8.24
CA ASN A 179 -13.20 -10.32 -9.51
C ASN A 179 -13.01 -11.85 -9.43
N ALA A 180 -12.14 -12.32 -8.53
CA ALA A 180 -11.90 -13.73 -8.32
C ALA A 180 -13.10 -14.36 -7.58
N LYS A 181 -13.77 -15.32 -8.23
CA LYS A 181 -14.91 -16.04 -7.63
C LYS A 181 -14.52 -16.85 -6.39
N MET A 182 -13.27 -17.31 -6.34
CA MET A 182 -12.68 -18.06 -5.24
C MET A 182 -11.27 -17.53 -4.99
N ILE A 183 -10.95 -17.25 -3.74
CA ILE A 183 -9.61 -16.82 -3.31
C ILE A 183 -9.11 -17.82 -2.27
N GLU A 184 -7.89 -18.28 -2.46
CA GLU A 184 -7.23 -19.14 -1.46
C GLU A 184 -7.08 -18.39 -0.13
N PRO A 185 -7.40 -19.00 1.01
CA PRO A 185 -7.30 -18.36 2.32
C PRO A 185 -5.93 -17.73 2.57
N PHE A 186 -4.85 -18.42 2.18
CA PHE A 186 -3.48 -17.90 2.33
C PHE A 186 -3.30 -16.53 1.65
N THR A 187 -3.80 -16.39 0.42
CA THR A 187 -3.74 -15.12 -0.33
C THR A 187 -4.54 -14.04 0.37
N ALA A 188 -5.71 -14.38 0.91
CA ALA A 188 -6.53 -13.42 1.64
C ALA A 188 -5.84 -12.87 2.89
N HIS A 189 -5.19 -13.72 3.69
CA HIS A 189 -4.44 -13.29 4.88
C HIS A 189 -3.26 -12.38 4.51
N TYR A 190 -2.50 -12.75 3.47
CA TYR A 190 -1.42 -11.90 2.95
C TYR A 190 -1.93 -10.53 2.49
N VAL A 191 -3.00 -10.48 1.69
CA VAL A 191 -3.54 -9.21 1.17
C VAL A 191 -4.12 -8.36 2.29
N PHE A 192 -4.73 -8.99 3.31
CA PHE A 192 -5.17 -8.28 4.50
C PHE A 192 -3.98 -7.65 5.24
N ALA A 193 -2.92 -8.40 5.50
CA ALA A 193 -1.70 -7.88 6.13
C ALA A 193 -1.08 -6.74 5.31
N LEU A 194 -1.01 -6.90 3.98
CA LEU A 194 -0.55 -5.85 3.07
C LEU A 194 -1.41 -4.58 3.21
N GLY A 195 -2.73 -4.72 3.22
CA GLY A 195 -3.66 -3.59 3.40
C GLY A 195 -3.45 -2.88 4.74
N VAL A 196 -3.25 -3.63 5.83
CA VAL A 196 -2.97 -3.08 7.16
C VAL A 196 -1.66 -2.32 7.17
N ALA A 197 -0.58 -2.86 6.59
CA ALA A 197 0.70 -2.15 6.48
C ALA A 197 0.50 -0.81 5.75
N ARG A 198 -0.14 -0.81 4.57
CA ARG A 198 -0.35 0.43 3.80
C ARG A 198 -1.21 1.46 4.56
N PHE A 199 -2.22 1.00 5.31
CA PHE A 199 -3.02 1.88 6.16
C PHE A 199 -2.18 2.50 7.29
N LEU A 200 -1.33 1.72 7.97
CA LEU A 200 -0.45 2.22 9.03
C LEU A 200 0.61 3.19 8.50
N SER A 201 1.22 2.92 7.34
CA SER A 201 2.13 3.86 6.67
C SER A 201 1.42 5.18 6.36
N CYS A 202 0.20 5.12 5.80
CA CYS A 202 -0.60 6.31 5.52
C CYS A 202 -0.92 7.11 6.80
N ALA A 203 -1.31 6.42 7.88
CA ALA A 203 -1.59 7.04 9.16
C ALA A 203 -0.36 7.75 9.75
N HIS A 204 0.83 7.12 9.67
CA HIS A 204 2.07 7.73 10.13
C HIS A 204 2.33 9.07 9.44
N TRP A 205 2.23 9.12 8.10
CA TRP A 205 2.48 10.34 7.33
C TRP A 205 1.45 11.44 7.59
N ILE A 206 0.16 11.10 7.68
CA ILE A 206 -0.89 12.09 7.99
C ILE A 206 -0.61 12.73 9.35
N VAL A 207 -0.21 11.94 10.34
CA VAL A 207 0.09 12.48 11.67
C VAL A 207 1.37 13.32 11.66
N GLN A 208 2.41 12.89 10.95
CA GLN A 208 3.67 13.62 10.86
C GLN A 208 3.54 14.97 10.14
N VAL A 209 2.76 15.06 9.06
CA VAL A 209 2.52 16.33 8.34
C VAL A 209 1.83 17.35 9.23
N ASN A 210 0.86 16.92 10.05
CA ASN A 210 0.14 17.82 10.96
C ASN A 210 1.02 18.32 12.12
N PHE A 211 2.06 17.57 12.51
CA PHE A 211 3.00 18.04 13.52
C PHE A 211 3.86 19.19 12.99
N ILE A 212 4.34 19.10 11.75
CA ILE A 212 5.19 20.11 11.11
C ILE A 212 4.42 21.43 10.88
N ILE A 213 3.13 21.37 10.55
CA ILE A 213 2.30 22.57 10.30
C ILE A 213 1.87 23.28 11.59
N SER A 214 1.95 22.60 12.74
CA SER A 214 1.45 23.11 14.02
C SER A 214 2.53 23.75 14.91
N THR A 215 3.74 23.94 14.37
CA THR A 215 4.90 24.65 14.94
C THR A 215 5.36 25.72 13.97
#